data_AF-A0A3D0MGK4-F1
#
_entry.id   AF-A0A3D0MGK4-F1
#
_cell.length_a   1.000
_cell.length_b   1.000
_cell.length_c   1.000
_cell.angle_alpha   90.00
_cell.angle_beta   90.00
_cell.angle_gamma   90.00
#
_symmetry.space_group_name_H-M   'P 1'
#
loop_
_entity.id
_entity.type
_entity.pdbx_description
1 polymer ?
#
loop_
_entity_poly.entity_id
_entity_poly.type
_entity_poly.pdbx_seq_one_letter_code
_entity_poly.pdbx_strand_id
1 'polypeptide(L)'
;FRNSIGAGKTVIPAEVIDRAPSAELAPGQVDQDSLPDYDTLDEILELYVEQDQSAKAILDKGYTEADVKRVLRLVDLNEYKRRQSPVGVRLTQRGFGRDRRYPITNGWPLGE
;
A
#
# COMPACT_ATOMS: atom_id res chain seq x y z
N PHE A 1 6.88 -32.06 -11.36
CA PHE A 1 8.13 -31.36 -11.04
C PHE A 1 7.96 -29.85 -10.76
N ARG A 2 6.78 -29.34 -10.36
CA ARG A 2 6.61 -27.91 -9.99
C ARG A 2 7.26 -27.51 -8.65
N ASN A 3 7.47 -28.46 -7.73
CA ASN A 3 8.15 -28.24 -6.44
C ASN A 3 9.47 -29.02 -6.35
N SER A 4 10.23 -29.08 -7.45
CA SER A 4 11.47 -29.88 -7.52
C SER A 4 12.73 -29.14 -7.12
N ILE A 5 12.64 -27.81 -6.96
CA ILE A 5 13.75 -26.98 -6.50
C ILE A 5 13.76 -27.08 -4.97
N GLY A 6 14.68 -27.89 -4.44
CA GLY A 6 14.84 -28.11 -3.00
C GLY A 6 15.34 -26.88 -2.25
N ALA A 7 15.15 -26.89 -0.93
CA ALA A 7 15.64 -25.86 -0.02
C ALA A 7 17.14 -25.58 -0.24
N GLY A 8 17.51 -24.31 -0.40
CA GLY A 8 18.91 -23.88 -0.63
C GLY A 8 19.25 -23.48 -2.07
N LYS A 9 18.32 -23.60 -3.03
CA LYS A 9 18.47 -23.01 -4.37
C LYS A 9 17.60 -21.76 -4.51
N THR A 10 18.17 -20.70 -5.10
CA THR A 10 17.46 -19.46 -5.39
C THR A 10 16.32 -19.72 -6.37
N VAL A 11 15.08 -19.61 -5.89
CA VAL A 11 13.86 -19.89 -6.69
C VAL A 11 13.43 -18.67 -7.50
N ILE A 12 13.66 -17.47 -6.97
CA ILE A 12 13.32 -16.20 -7.61
C ILE A 12 14.59 -15.65 -8.28
N PRO A 13 14.61 -15.43 -9.61
CA PRO A 13 15.77 -14.84 -10.28
C PRO A 13 16.16 -13.48 -9.70
N ALA A 14 17.46 -13.21 -9.57
CA ALA A 14 17.98 -11.95 -9.03
C ALA A 14 17.47 -10.73 -9.80
N GLU A 15 17.35 -10.84 -11.13
CA GLU A 15 16.82 -9.79 -12.01
C GLU A 15 15.40 -9.31 -11.63
N VAL A 16 14.57 -10.18 -11.03
CA VAL A 16 13.23 -9.83 -10.55
C VAL A 16 13.29 -8.99 -9.27
N ILE A 17 14.29 -9.23 -8.43
CA ILE A 17 14.52 -8.52 -7.17
C ILE A 17 15.18 -7.16 -7.44
N ASP A 18 16.14 -7.13 -8.36
CA ASP A 18 16.97 -5.94 -8.65
C ASP A 18 16.25 -4.90 -9.52
N ARG A 19 15.17 -5.30 -10.21
CA ARG A 19 14.40 -4.39 -11.05
C ARG A 19 13.64 -3.36 -10.21
N ALA A 20 13.66 -2.12 -10.67
CA ALA A 20 12.90 -1.03 -10.06
C ALA A 20 11.38 -1.32 -10.00
N PRO A 21 10.70 -0.90 -8.93
CA PRO A 21 9.28 -1.14 -8.75
C PRO A 21 8.45 -0.41 -9.82
N SER A 22 7.50 -1.14 -10.41
CA SER A 22 6.63 -0.67 -11.49
C SER A 22 5.34 -1.48 -11.52
N ALA A 23 4.21 -0.79 -11.70
CA ALA A 23 2.90 -1.40 -11.89
C ALA A 23 2.69 -2.03 -13.28
N GLU A 24 3.65 -1.85 -14.21
CA GLU A 24 3.64 -2.43 -15.57
C GLU A 24 2.35 -2.19 -16.38
N LEU A 25 1.55 -1.17 -16.04
CA LEU A 25 0.30 -0.87 -16.75
C LEU A 25 0.56 -0.17 -18.09
N ALA A 26 1.72 0.48 -18.24
CA ALA A 26 2.14 1.15 -19.46
C ALA A 26 3.66 1.02 -19.71
N PRO A 27 4.13 1.13 -20.97
CA PRO A 27 5.57 1.07 -21.29
C PRO A 27 6.36 2.18 -20.60
N GLY A 28 7.40 1.80 -19.84
CA GLY A 28 8.29 2.73 -19.15
C GLY A 28 7.72 3.36 -17.87
N GLN A 29 6.56 2.90 -17.38
CA GLN A 29 5.97 3.37 -16.13
C GLN A 29 6.85 3.02 -14.92
N VAL A 30 7.06 3.98 -14.02
CA VAL A 30 7.69 3.75 -12.71
C VAL A 30 6.72 4.18 -11.61
N ASP A 31 6.56 3.38 -10.55
CA ASP A 31 5.57 3.70 -9.51
C ASP A 31 5.92 4.99 -8.73
N GLN A 32 7.21 5.32 -8.70
CA GLN A 32 7.77 6.55 -8.14
C GLN A 32 7.39 7.82 -8.92
N ASP A 33 6.79 7.70 -10.11
CA ASP A 33 6.30 8.87 -10.86
C ASP A 33 5.18 9.59 -10.11
N SER A 34 4.44 8.89 -9.26
CA SER A 34 3.22 9.40 -8.63
C SER A 34 3.06 9.07 -7.15
N LEU A 35 4.01 8.38 -6.54
CA LEU A 35 4.03 7.99 -5.13
C LEU A 35 5.38 8.36 -4.50
N PRO A 36 5.44 8.54 -3.16
CA PRO A 36 6.72 8.56 -2.45
C PRO A 36 7.45 7.21 -2.62
N ASP A 37 8.72 7.15 -2.21
CA ASP A 37 9.43 5.88 -2.13
C ASP A 37 8.69 4.87 -1.24
N TYR A 38 8.92 3.58 -1.49
CA TYR A 38 8.16 2.52 -0.83
C TYR A 38 8.37 2.50 0.69
N ASP A 39 9.57 2.84 1.16
CA ASP A 39 9.85 2.89 2.60
C ASP A 39 8.95 3.94 3.27
N THR A 40 8.91 5.16 2.72
CA THR A 40 8.02 6.24 3.20
C THR A 40 6.54 5.89 3.01
N LEU A 41 6.18 5.29 1.87
CA LEU A 41 4.80 4.90 1.58
C LEU A 41 4.27 3.88 2.59
N ASP A 42 5.04 2.84 2.85
CA ASP A 42 4.66 1.74 3.74
C ASP A 42 4.54 2.22 5.18
N GLU A 43 5.43 3.11 5.62
CA GLU A 43 5.33 3.76 6.94
C GLU A 43 4.03 4.58 7.07
N ILE A 44 3.68 5.40 6.06
CA ILE A 44 2.41 6.16 6.07
C ILE A 44 1.20 5.21 6.09
N LEU A 45 1.24 4.12 5.31
CA LEU A 45 0.18 3.12 5.26
C LEU A 45 0.01 2.39 6.59
N GLU A 46 1.10 2.01 7.25
CA GLU A 46 1.06 1.37 8.57
C GLU A 46 0.38 2.30 9.58
N LEU A 47 0.80 3.57 9.62
CA LEU A 47 0.23 4.56 10.53
C LEU A 47 -1.26 4.79 10.30
N TYR A 48 -1.67 4.89 9.03
CA TYR A 48 -3.06 5.21 8.69
C TYR A 48 -4.00 3.99 8.75
N VAL A 49 -3.56 2.83 8.26
CA VAL A 49 -4.40 1.64 8.08
C VAL A 49 -4.32 0.70 9.27
N GLU A 50 -3.13 0.50 9.83
CA GLU A 50 -2.94 -0.42 10.95
C GLU A 50 -3.13 0.26 12.31
N GLN A 51 -2.55 1.45 12.46
CA GLN A 51 -2.55 2.19 13.74
C GLN A 51 -3.67 3.24 13.85
N ASP A 52 -4.52 3.40 12.82
CA ASP A 52 -5.66 4.34 12.81
C ASP A 52 -5.29 5.80 13.14
N GLN A 53 -4.06 6.23 12.82
CA GLN A 53 -3.62 7.60 13.10
C GLN A 53 -4.30 8.60 12.16
N SER A 54 -4.63 9.78 12.70
CA SER A 54 -5.19 10.87 11.89
C SER A 54 -4.12 11.46 10.96
N ALA A 55 -4.54 12.11 9.88
CA ALA A 55 -3.63 12.81 8.98
C ALA A 55 -2.72 13.78 9.74
N LYS A 56 -3.26 14.50 10.73
CA LYS A 56 -2.48 15.40 11.59
C LYS A 56 -1.41 14.68 12.39
N ALA A 57 -1.74 13.56 13.03
CA ALA A 57 -0.77 12.78 13.80
C ALA A 57 0.37 12.23 12.92
N ILE A 58 0.08 11.90 11.66
CA ILE A 58 1.09 11.48 10.69
C ILE A 58 1.98 12.67 10.30
N LEU A 59 1.41 13.85 10.04
CA LEU A 59 2.21 15.06 9.75
C LEU A 59 3.15 15.43 10.90
N ASP A 60 2.68 15.31 12.15
CA ASP A 60 3.46 15.60 13.35
C ASP A 60 4.68 14.67 13.50
N LYS A 61 4.72 13.54 12.78
CA LYS A 61 5.87 12.62 12.72
C LYS A 61 6.96 13.03 11.72
N GLY A 62 6.73 14.08 10.92
CA GLY A 62 7.73 14.66 10.03
C GLY A 62 7.59 14.28 8.55
N TYR A 63 6.52 13.60 8.14
CA TYR A 63 6.24 13.34 6.73
C TYR A 63 5.74 14.60 6.00
N THR A 64 5.99 14.67 4.69
CA THR A 64 5.54 15.82 3.91
C THR A 64 4.02 15.85 3.77
N GLU A 65 3.44 17.04 3.79
CA GLU A 65 1.99 17.21 3.63
C GLU A 65 1.48 16.69 2.30
N ALA A 66 2.27 16.88 1.24
CA ALA A 66 1.95 16.42 -0.10
C ALA A 66 1.82 14.89 -0.16
N ASP A 67 2.75 14.16 0.46
CA ASP A 67 2.75 12.69 0.45
C ASP A 67 1.64 12.13 1.32
N VAL A 68 1.48 12.63 2.55
CA VAL A 68 0.41 12.17 3.45
C VAL A 68 -0.96 12.37 2.81
N LYS A 69 -1.26 13.58 2.30
CA LYS A 69 -2.58 13.84 1.67
C LYS A 69 -2.80 12.96 0.45
N ARG A 70 -1.78 12.76 -0.38
CA ARG A 70 -1.87 11.95 -1.59
C ARG A 70 -2.11 10.47 -1.27
N VAL A 71 -1.32 9.89 -0.36
CA VAL A 71 -1.44 8.49 0.03
C VAL A 71 -2.80 8.22 0.67
N LEU A 72 -3.20 9.03 1.66
CA LEU A 72 -4.49 8.84 2.35
C LEU A 72 -5.67 9.00 1.39
N ARG A 73 -5.60 9.96 0.47
CA ARG A 73 -6.64 10.15 -0.56
C ARG A 73 -6.75 8.93 -1.47
N LEU A 74 -5.61 8.38 -1.91
CA LEU A 74 -5.58 7.17 -2.74
C LEU A 74 -6.10 5.96 -1.97
N VAL A 75 -5.78 5.82 -0.69
CA VAL A 75 -6.36 4.77 0.16
C VAL A 75 -7.87 4.87 0.12
N ASP A 76 -8.45 6.01 0.48
CA ASP A 76 -9.91 6.12 0.58
C ASP A 76 -10.62 6.01 -0.78
N LEU A 77 -10.06 6.60 -1.84
CA LEU A 77 -10.64 6.56 -3.18
C LEU A 77 -10.67 5.15 -3.77
N ASN A 78 -9.70 4.29 -3.44
CA ASN A 78 -9.62 2.93 -3.97
C ASN A 78 -10.39 1.88 -3.15
N GLU A 79 -11.26 2.29 -2.22
CA GLU A 79 -12.11 1.36 -1.44
C GLU A 79 -12.97 0.46 -2.35
N TYR A 80 -13.48 1.00 -3.45
CA TYR A 80 -14.27 0.22 -4.41
C TYR A 80 -13.48 -0.92 -5.07
N LYS A 81 -12.15 -0.76 -5.26
CA LYS A 81 -11.29 -1.82 -5.81
C LYS A 81 -11.08 -2.92 -4.80
N ARG A 82 -10.83 -2.56 -3.53
CA ARG A 82 -10.60 -3.52 -2.44
C ARG A 82 -11.82 -4.40 -2.16
N ARG A 83 -13.03 -3.86 -2.31
CA ARG A 83 -14.26 -4.66 -2.16
C ARG A 83 -14.46 -5.73 -3.24
N GLN A 84 -13.79 -5.59 -4.38
CA GLN A 84 -13.81 -6.57 -5.46
C GLN A 84 -12.65 -7.57 -5.36
N SER A 85 -11.70 -7.34 -4.45
CA SER A 85 -10.57 -8.25 -4.25
C SER A 85 -11.03 -9.57 -3.61
N PRO A 86 -10.45 -10.71 -4.02
CA PRO A 86 -10.71 -11.98 -3.35
C PRO A 86 -10.18 -11.95 -1.90
N VAL A 87 -10.68 -12.88 -1.07
CA VAL A 87 -10.19 -13.03 0.31
C VAL A 87 -8.72 -13.47 0.30
N GLY A 88 -7.87 -12.74 1.03
CA GLY A 88 -6.46 -13.05 1.24
C GLY A 88 -6.15 -13.42 2.70
N VAL A 89 -4.94 -13.95 2.94
CA VAL A 89 -4.46 -14.24 4.30
C VAL A 89 -4.10 -12.95 5.02
N ARG A 90 -4.58 -12.77 6.25
CA ARG A 90 -4.23 -11.62 7.09
C ARG A 90 -2.91 -11.88 7.82
N LEU A 91 -1.93 -11.00 7.62
CA LEU A 91 -0.61 -11.06 8.28
C LEU A 91 -0.45 -9.99 9.37
N THR A 92 -1.16 -8.87 9.25
CA THR A 92 -1.03 -7.69 10.11
C THR A 92 -2.12 -7.63 11.18
N GLN A 93 -1.96 -6.76 12.19
CA GLN A 93 -2.94 -6.60 13.28
C GLN A 93 -4.30 -6.13 12.76
N ARG A 94 -4.30 -5.33 11.69
CA ARG A 94 -5.49 -4.85 11.02
C ARG A 94 -5.30 -4.91 9.51
N GLY A 95 -6.19 -5.63 8.84
CA GLY A 95 -6.16 -5.78 7.38
C GLY A 95 -7.33 -5.09 6.69
N PHE A 96 -7.25 -5.01 5.37
CA PHE A 96 -8.40 -4.62 4.54
C PHE A 96 -9.48 -5.71 4.60
N GLY A 97 -10.75 -5.29 4.63
CA GLY A 97 -11.90 -6.18 4.66
C GLY A 97 -12.67 -6.10 5.97
N ARG A 98 -12.72 -7.20 6.74
CA ARG A 98 -13.59 -7.28 7.93
C ARG A 98 -13.22 -6.26 9.01
N ASP A 99 -11.92 -6.00 9.17
CA ASP A 99 -11.36 -5.20 10.27
C ASP A 99 -11.32 -3.70 9.95
N ARG A 100 -11.36 -3.31 8.67
CA ARG A 100 -11.47 -1.91 8.23
C ARG A 100 -12.66 -1.75 7.27
N ARG A 101 -13.80 -1.31 7.80
CA ARG A 101 -15.05 -1.15 7.05
C ARG A 101 -15.33 0.31 6.75
N TYR A 102 -14.93 0.77 5.57
CA TYR A 102 -15.16 2.14 5.11
C TYR A 102 -16.22 2.17 4.00
N PRO A 103 -17.02 3.25 3.90
CA PRO A 103 -17.97 3.41 2.81
C PRO A 103 -17.25 3.61 1.47
N ILE A 104 -17.82 3.10 0.37
CA ILE A 104 -17.32 3.39 -0.99
C ILE A 104 -17.58 4.86 -1.33
N THR A 105 -18.81 5.32 -1.12
CA THR A 105 -19.16 6.73 -1.23
C THR A 105 -18.75 7.43 0.06
N ASN A 106 -17.57 8.03 0.06
CA ASN A 106 -17.00 8.73 1.21
C ASN A 106 -16.79 10.22 0.89
N GLY A 107 -17.37 11.09 1.72
CA GLY A 107 -17.22 12.55 1.64
C GLY A 107 -16.43 13.15 2.80
N TRP A 108 -15.79 12.32 3.63
CA TRP A 108 -15.04 12.77 4.80
C TRP A 108 -13.79 13.58 4.37
N PRO A 109 -13.58 14.80 4.90
CA PRO A 109 -12.37 15.57 4.64
C PRO A 109 -11.17 15.00 5.41
N LEU A 110 -10.02 14.89 4.75
CA LEU A 110 -8.78 14.45 5.41
C LEU A 110 -8.26 15.56 6.32
N GLY A 111 -8.25 15.34 7.64
CA GLY A 111 -7.60 16.26 8.61
C GLY A 111 -8.46 16.75 9.77
N GLU A 112 -9.73 16.36 9.86
CA GLU A 112 -10.57 16.54 11.07
C GLU A 112 -10.60 15.29 11.94
#